data_AF-A0A2D7L875-F1
#
_entry.id   AF-A0A2D7L875-F1
#
_cell.length_a   1.000
_cell.length_b   1.000
_cell.length_c   1.000
_cell.angle_alpha   90.00
_cell.angle_beta   90.00
_cell.angle_gamma   90.00
#
_symmetry.space_group_name_H-M   'P 1'
#
loop_
_entity.id
_entity.type
_entity.pdbx_description
1 polymer ?
#
loop_
_entity_poly.entity_id
_entity_poly.type
_entity_poly.pdbx_seq_one_letter_code
_entity_poly.pdbx_strand_id
1 'polypeptide(L)'
;MTYFVRFLIVSTCGLAQIFFALYLLLDLLNLSFFNLPSNAMFLPGVLIILGSGYLCASYYFGDKKMNNILYDEYSALRYYKLGSIGYALNGFGIFIIYSIQDWSNWDLASANAMIYQIAAFAWAVFGALMLIYSLGDLKESKAEAAY
;
A
#
# COMPACT_ATOMS: atom_id res chain seq x y z
N MET A 1 16.67 1.08 14.09
CA MET A 1 15.54 0.27 13.57
C MET A 1 16.11 -1.03 13.01
N THR A 2 15.42 -2.16 13.11
CA THR A 2 15.86 -3.45 12.53
C THR A 2 15.01 -3.83 11.33
N TYR A 3 15.42 -4.86 10.57
CA TYR A 3 14.61 -5.38 9.46
C TYR A 3 13.23 -5.83 9.93
N PHE A 4 13.16 -6.49 11.10
CA PHE A 4 11.88 -6.96 11.65
C PHE A 4 10.92 -5.80 11.97
N VAL A 5 11.43 -4.70 12.53
CA VAL A 5 10.61 -3.52 12.82
C VAL A 5 10.09 -2.88 11.53
N ARG A 6 10.95 -2.74 10.50
CA ARG A 6 10.51 -2.23 9.19
C ARG A 6 9.47 -3.14 8.54
N PHE A 7 9.68 -4.47 8.61
CA PHE A 7 8.70 -5.47 8.18
C PHE A 7 7.34 -5.23 8.85
N LEU A 8 7.29 -5.12 10.18
CA LEU A 8 6.04 -4.91 10.90
C LEU A 8 5.32 -3.63 10.44
N ILE A 9 6.04 -2.52 10.30
CA ILE A 9 5.47 -1.24 9.86
C ILE A 9 4.91 -1.35 8.44
N VAL A 10 5.74 -1.81 7.50
CA VAL A 10 5.38 -1.86 6.07
C VAL A 10 4.26 -2.89 5.83
N SER A 11 4.34 -4.06 6.47
CA SER A 11 3.29 -5.09 6.35
C SER A 11 1.97 -4.64 6.97
N THR A 12 1.98 -3.95 8.12
CA THR A 12 0.75 -3.39 8.73
C THR A 12 0.08 -2.39 7.79
N CYS A 13 0.86 -1.47 7.22
CA CYS A 13 0.37 -0.53 6.21
C CYS A 13 -0.18 -1.23 4.95
N GLY A 14 0.51 -2.28 4.48
CA GLY A 14 0.07 -3.05 3.31
C GLY A 14 -1.23 -3.83 3.55
N LEU A 15 -1.32 -4.53 4.69
CA LEU A 15 -2.50 -5.28 5.09
C LEU A 15 -3.72 -4.38 5.29
N ALA A 16 -3.53 -3.21 5.93
CA ALA A 16 -4.61 -2.24 6.08
C ALA A 16 -5.12 -1.78 4.71
N GLN A 17 -4.25 -1.39 3.78
CA GLN A 17 -4.67 -0.98 2.43
C GLN A 17 -5.44 -2.10 1.71
N ILE A 18 -4.95 -3.34 1.74
CA ILE A 18 -5.65 -4.48 1.12
C ILE A 18 -7.01 -4.72 1.77
N PHE A 19 -7.10 -4.66 3.10
CA PHE A 19 -8.37 -4.82 3.80
C PHE A 19 -9.41 -3.79 3.35
N PHE A 20 -9.03 -2.51 3.28
CA PHE A 20 -9.94 -1.45 2.85
C PHE A 20 -10.25 -1.50 1.35
N ALA A 21 -9.30 -1.91 0.52
CA ALA A 21 -9.52 -2.15 -0.90
C ALA A 21 -10.57 -3.26 -1.12
N LEU A 22 -10.43 -4.39 -0.42
CA LEU A 22 -11.38 -5.49 -0.48
C LEU A 22 -12.75 -5.10 0.07
N TYR A 23 -12.79 -4.34 1.17
CA TYR A 23 -14.04 -3.81 1.71
C TYR A 23 -14.77 -2.95 0.66
N LEU A 24 -14.10 -1.99 0.04
CA LEU A 24 -14.70 -1.13 -0.99
C LEU A 24 -15.14 -1.95 -2.22
N LEU A 25 -14.34 -2.94 -2.63
CA LEU A 25 -14.72 -3.82 -3.74
C LEU A 25 -15.98 -4.62 -3.42
N LEU A 26 -16.09 -5.19 -2.22
CA LEU A 26 -17.28 -5.91 -1.79
C LEU A 26 -18.51 -5.00 -1.72
N ASP A 27 -18.34 -3.77 -1.22
CA ASP A 27 -19.41 -2.77 -1.17
C ASP A 27 -19.91 -2.39 -2.57
N LEU A 28 -19.00 -2.14 -3.51
CA LEU A 28 -19.32 -1.86 -4.92
C LEU A 28 -20.04 -3.02 -5.61
N LEU A 29 -19.76 -4.26 -5.22
CA LEU A 29 -20.41 -5.46 -5.75
C LEU A 29 -21.71 -5.82 -5.02
N ASN A 30 -22.13 -5.04 -4.01
CA ASN A 30 -23.23 -5.36 -3.10
C ASN A 30 -23.07 -6.73 -2.40
N LEU A 31 -21.82 -7.09 -2.07
CA LEU A 31 -21.42 -8.32 -1.38
C LEU A 31 -20.89 -8.06 0.03
N SER A 32 -20.95 -6.82 0.52
CA SER A 32 -20.54 -6.45 1.87
C SER A 32 -21.44 -7.13 2.91
N PHE A 33 -20.83 -7.84 3.87
CA PHE A 33 -21.52 -8.56 4.95
C PHE A 33 -21.44 -7.85 6.31
N PHE A 34 -20.76 -6.71 6.36
CA PHE A 34 -20.65 -5.82 7.51
C PHE A 34 -20.43 -4.39 7.04
N ASN A 35 -20.76 -3.42 7.87
CA ASN A 35 -20.58 -2.00 7.59
C ASN A 35 -19.50 -1.40 8.48
N LEU A 36 -18.55 -0.69 7.86
CA LEU A 36 -17.59 0.14 8.58
C LEU A 36 -18.16 1.55 8.78
N PRO A 37 -17.83 2.22 9.90
CA PRO A 37 -18.18 3.62 10.06
C PRO A 37 -17.41 4.46 9.03
N SER A 38 -18.03 5.53 8.51
CA SER A 38 -17.48 6.32 7.39
C SER A 38 -16.09 6.89 7.68
N ASN A 39 -15.83 7.27 8.94
CA ASN A 39 -14.53 7.75 9.40
C ASN A 39 -13.41 6.69 9.36
N ALA A 40 -13.74 5.40 9.26
CA ALA A 40 -12.73 4.34 9.12
C ALA A 40 -11.94 4.44 7.82
N MET A 41 -12.51 5.05 6.76
CA MET A 41 -11.83 5.22 5.46
C MET A 41 -10.58 6.10 5.53
N PHE A 42 -10.38 6.85 6.61
CA PHE A 42 -9.15 7.60 6.86
C PHE A 42 -7.99 6.70 7.34
N LEU A 43 -8.28 5.52 7.87
CA LEU A 43 -7.30 4.68 8.56
C LEU A 43 -6.13 4.25 7.66
N PRO A 44 -6.33 3.79 6.40
CA PRO A 44 -5.21 3.47 5.52
C PRO A 44 -4.26 4.65 5.32
N GLY A 45 -4.82 5.85 5.10
CA GLY A 45 -4.04 7.07 4.90
C GLY A 45 -3.25 7.45 6.14
N VAL A 46 -3.87 7.42 7.32
CA VAL A 46 -3.20 7.71 8.60
C VAL A 46 -2.04 6.73 8.85
N LEU A 47 -2.25 5.44 8.63
CA LEU A 47 -1.20 4.43 8.82
C LEU A 47 -0.02 4.67 7.87
N ILE A 48 -0.29 5.01 6.60
CA ILE A 48 0.76 5.32 5.63
C ILE A 48 1.54 6.56 6.02
N ILE A 49 0.87 7.63 6.47
CA ILE A 49 1.52 8.87 6.89
C ILE A 49 2.40 8.61 8.12
N LEU A 50 1.86 7.96 9.15
CA LEU A 50 2.60 7.69 10.38
C LEU A 50 3.74 6.69 10.15
N GLY A 51 3.49 5.62 9.40
CA GLY A 51 4.49 4.61 9.05
C GLY A 51 5.62 5.22 8.23
N SER A 52 5.31 5.95 7.16
CA SER A 52 6.31 6.63 6.33
C SER A 52 7.07 7.71 7.09
N GLY A 53 6.36 8.49 7.91
CA GLY A 53 6.96 9.52 8.75
C GLY A 53 7.96 8.94 9.75
N TYR A 54 7.60 7.83 10.41
CA TYR A 54 8.51 7.11 11.30
C TYR A 54 9.73 6.54 10.56
N LEU A 55 9.53 5.89 9.40
CA LEU A 55 10.63 5.35 8.60
C LEU A 55 11.60 6.45 8.16
N CYS A 56 11.05 7.60 7.74
CA CYS A 56 11.83 8.78 7.37
C CYS A 56 12.63 9.33 8.56
N ALA A 57 11.97 9.54 9.71
CA ALA A 57 12.63 10.01 10.92
C ALA A 57 13.72 9.02 11.38
N SER A 58 13.45 7.72 11.35
CA SER A 58 14.42 6.69 11.68
C SER A 58 15.63 6.70 10.74
N TYR A 59 15.42 6.99 9.46
CA TYR A 59 16.52 7.07 8.49
C TYR A 59 17.47 8.25 8.79
N TYR A 60 16.91 9.44 9.05
CA TYR A 60 17.72 10.64 9.27
C TYR A 60 18.32 10.76 10.67
N PHE A 61 17.60 10.30 11.70
CA PHE A 61 17.97 10.51 13.10
C PHE A 61 18.39 9.22 13.84
N GLY A 62 18.29 8.06 13.20
CA GLY A 62 18.67 6.78 13.78
C GLY A 62 20.14 6.41 13.64
N ASP A 63 20.46 5.16 13.96
CA ASP A 63 21.81 4.61 13.83
C ASP A 63 22.24 4.53 12.35
N LYS A 64 23.30 5.25 12.00
CA LYS A 64 23.80 5.33 10.62
C LYS A 64 24.27 3.98 10.07
N LYS A 65 24.92 3.14 10.90
CA LYS A 65 25.45 1.85 10.46
C LYS A 65 24.30 0.91 10.10
N MET A 66 23.30 0.84 10.96
CA MET A 66 22.11 0.04 10.72
C MET A 66 21.27 0.58 9.55
N ASN A 67 21.15 1.89 9.41
CA ASN A 67 20.45 2.49 8.27
C ASN A 67 21.14 2.20 6.93
N ASN A 68 22.48 2.21 6.89
CA ASN A 68 23.21 1.84 5.68
C ASN A 68 22.97 0.38 5.26
N ILE A 69 22.77 -0.53 6.23
CA ILE A 69 22.42 -1.93 5.97
C ILE A 69 20.97 -2.03 5.48
N LEU A 70 20.05 -1.39 6.20
CA LEU A 70 18.62 -1.42 5.87
C LEU A 70 18.31 -0.84 4.49
N TYR A 71 19.00 0.22 4.08
CA TYR A 71 18.75 0.95 2.84
C TYR A 71 19.89 0.79 1.85
N ASP A 72 20.46 -0.41 1.81
CA ASP A 72 21.51 -0.81 0.88
C ASP A 72 21.03 -0.88 -0.58
N GLU A 73 21.96 -1.14 -1.50
CA GLU A 73 21.68 -1.24 -2.93
C GLU A 73 20.64 -2.33 -3.25
N TYR A 74 20.66 -3.45 -2.53
CA TYR A 74 19.68 -4.51 -2.70
C TYR A 74 18.25 -4.05 -2.35
N SER A 75 18.10 -3.36 -1.22
CA SER A 75 16.83 -2.80 -0.77
C SER A 75 16.33 -1.70 -1.71
N ALA A 76 17.23 -0.87 -2.23
CA ALA A 76 16.93 0.16 -3.22
C ALA A 76 16.48 -0.44 -4.56
N LEU A 77 17.16 -1.48 -5.04
CA LEU A 77 16.79 -2.19 -6.27
C LEU A 77 15.42 -2.87 -6.13
N ARG A 78 15.15 -3.51 -4.99
CA ARG A 78 13.85 -4.10 -4.69
C ARG A 78 12.74 -3.05 -4.71
N TYR A 79 12.97 -1.91 -4.05
CA TYR A 79 12.03 -0.79 -4.05
C TYR A 79 11.78 -0.27 -5.46
N TYR A 80 12.84 -0.06 -6.26
CA TYR A 80 12.72 0.43 -7.63
C TYR A 80 11.91 -0.51 -8.53
N LYS A 81 12.19 -1.83 -8.48
CA LYS A 81 11.46 -2.84 -9.25
C LYS A 81 9.97 -2.89 -8.88
N LEU A 82 9.67 -2.89 -7.59
CA LEU A 82 8.28 -2.91 -7.12
C LEU A 82 7.56 -1.59 -7.43
N GLY A 83 8.25 -0.46 -7.27
CA GLY A 83 7.72 0.86 -7.60
C GLY A 83 7.37 1.01 -9.07
N SER A 84 8.24 0.54 -9.99
CA SER A 84 7.96 0.61 -11.42
C SER A 84 6.79 -0.29 -11.85
N ILE A 85 6.72 -1.51 -11.30
CA ILE A 85 5.57 -2.42 -11.49
C ILE A 85 4.29 -1.75 -10.98
N GLY A 86 4.33 -1.18 -9.78
CA GLY A 86 3.18 -0.52 -9.19
C GLY A 86 2.71 0.69 -9.97
N TYR A 87 3.64 1.51 -10.46
CA TYR A 87 3.32 2.65 -11.30
C TYR A 87 2.62 2.20 -12.59
N ALA A 88 3.13 1.16 -13.25
CA ALA A 88 2.53 0.60 -14.45
C ALA A 88 1.13 0.03 -14.17
N LEU A 89 0.99 -0.84 -13.16
CA LEU A 89 -0.28 -1.45 -12.79
C LEU A 89 -1.33 -0.39 -12.42
N ASN A 90 -0.94 0.61 -11.62
CA ASN A 90 -1.84 1.68 -11.22
C ASN A 90 -2.31 2.50 -12.44
N GLY A 91 -1.37 2.88 -13.33
CA GLY A 91 -1.70 3.61 -14.55
C GLY A 91 -2.63 2.83 -15.49
N PHE A 92 -2.34 1.55 -15.73
CA PHE A 92 -3.18 0.70 -16.57
C PHE A 92 -4.57 0.48 -15.98
N GLY A 93 -4.70 0.22 -14.68
CA GLY A 93 -6.01 0.02 -14.08
C GLY A 93 -6.84 1.28 -14.00
N ILE A 94 -6.24 2.45 -13.70
CA ILE A 94 -6.94 3.74 -13.79
C ILE A 94 -7.43 3.98 -15.22
N PHE A 95 -6.59 3.71 -16.22
CA PHE A 95 -7.00 3.83 -17.62
C PHE A 95 -8.19 2.94 -17.97
N ILE A 96 -8.19 1.68 -17.52
CA ILE A 96 -9.32 0.75 -17.73
C ILE A 96 -10.57 1.27 -17.02
N ILE A 97 -10.48 1.59 -15.72
CA ILE A 97 -11.61 2.09 -14.92
C ILE A 97 -12.22 3.32 -15.60
N TYR A 98 -11.41 4.26 -16.05
CA TYR A 98 -11.88 5.44 -16.78
C TYR A 98 -12.54 5.06 -18.13
N SER A 99 -11.92 4.15 -18.88
CA SER A 99 -12.36 3.83 -20.25
C SER A 99 -13.67 3.05 -20.32
N ILE A 100 -14.03 2.31 -19.27
CA ILE A 100 -15.27 1.50 -19.23
C ILE A 100 -16.50 2.30 -18.77
N GLN A 101 -16.34 3.58 -18.41
CA GLN A 101 -17.46 4.42 -17.97
C GLN A 101 -18.41 4.73 -19.12
N ASP A 102 -19.70 4.82 -18.82
CA ASP A 102 -20.70 5.32 -19.77
C ASP A 102 -20.71 6.85 -19.77
N TRP A 103 -19.84 7.43 -20.59
CA TRP A 103 -19.71 8.88 -20.73
C TRP A 103 -20.95 9.57 -21.31
N SER A 104 -21.84 8.83 -21.97
CA SER A 104 -23.06 9.40 -22.54
C SER A 104 -24.14 9.62 -21.49
N ASN A 105 -24.08 8.88 -20.37
CA ASN A 105 -25.03 8.93 -19.26
C ASN A 105 -24.34 9.24 -17.92
N TRP A 106 -23.29 10.06 -17.94
CA TRP A 106 -22.51 10.40 -16.76
C TRP A 106 -23.31 11.23 -15.74
N ASP A 107 -23.34 10.79 -14.49
CA ASP A 107 -23.99 11.49 -13.39
C ASP A 107 -23.14 11.49 -12.12
N LEU A 108 -23.69 12.04 -11.03
CA LEU A 108 -22.98 12.10 -9.75
C LEU A 108 -22.78 10.72 -9.13
N ALA A 109 -23.70 9.78 -9.37
CA ALA A 109 -23.61 8.43 -8.83
C ALA A 109 -22.50 7.63 -9.54
N SER A 110 -22.42 7.72 -10.87
CA SER A 110 -21.34 7.12 -11.66
C SER A 110 -19.98 7.73 -11.30
N ALA A 111 -19.92 9.04 -11.09
CA ALA A 111 -18.71 9.71 -10.62
C ALA A 111 -18.23 9.18 -9.26
N ASN A 112 -19.14 9.06 -8.29
CA ASN A 112 -18.81 8.54 -6.96
C ASN A 112 -18.36 7.08 -7.03
N ALA A 113 -19.05 6.23 -7.80
CA ALA A 113 -18.66 4.84 -8.00
C ALA A 113 -17.26 4.73 -8.62
N MET A 114 -16.94 5.54 -9.63
CA MET A 114 -15.61 5.57 -10.23
C MET A 114 -14.53 5.98 -9.22
N ILE A 115 -14.79 6.98 -8.36
CA ILE A 115 -13.86 7.38 -7.29
C ILE A 115 -13.57 6.21 -6.34
N TYR A 116 -14.60 5.48 -5.92
CA TYR A 116 -14.43 4.30 -5.07
C TYR A 116 -13.67 3.18 -5.78
N GLN A 117 -13.92 2.94 -7.07
CA GLN A 117 -13.17 1.97 -7.88
C GLN A 117 -11.68 2.33 -7.96
N ILE A 118 -11.36 3.60 -8.24
CA ILE A 118 -9.98 4.09 -8.30
C ILE A 118 -9.30 3.94 -6.94
N ALA A 119 -9.97 4.34 -5.85
CA ALA A 119 -9.42 4.25 -4.50
C ALA A 119 -9.16 2.79 -4.09
N ALA A 120 -10.13 1.90 -4.31
CA ALA A 120 -10.00 0.48 -4.02
C ALA A 120 -8.85 -0.14 -4.82
N PHE A 121 -8.75 0.17 -6.12
CA PHE A 121 -7.69 -0.34 -6.97
C PHE A 121 -6.30 0.15 -6.54
N ALA A 122 -6.16 1.45 -6.28
CA ALA A 122 -4.89 2.03 -5.82
C ALA A 122 -4.43 1.38 -4.50
N TRP A 123 -5.33 1.26 -3.52
CA TRP A 123 -5.02 0.61 -2.25
C TRP A 123 -4.67 -0.87 -2.42
N ALA A 124 -5.35 -1.61 -3.31
CA ALA A 124 -5.01 -2.99 -3.60
C ALA A 124 -3.59 -3.11 -4.17
N VAL A 125 -3.25 -2.30 -5.18
CA VAL A 125 -1.93 -2.31 -5.83
C VAL A 125 -0.84 -1.93 -4.84
N PHE A 126 -0.95 -0.78 -4.18
CA PHE A 126 0.07 -0.33 -3.24
C PHE A 126 0.18 -1.23 -2.01
N GLY A 127 -0.95 -1.71 -1.48
CA GLY A 127 -0.96 -2.65 -0.37
C GLY A 127 -0.25 -3.96 -0.70
N ALA A 128 -0.49 -4.54 -1.88
CA ALA A 128 0.18 -5.75 -2.34
C ALA A 128 1.69 -5.54 -2.51
N LEU A 129 2.11 -4.43 -3.10
CA LEU A 129 3.53 -4.11 -3.28
C LEU A 129 4.24 -3.90 -1.95
N MET A 130 3.60 -3.22 -0.99
CA MET A 130 4.14 -3.08 0.37
C MET A 130 4.31 -4.44 1.04
N LEU A 131 3.33 -5.34 0.92
CA LEU A 131 3.47 -6.69 1.46
C LEU A 131 4.64 -7.43 0.82
N ILE A 132 4.74 -7.43 -0.52
CA ILE A 132 5.84 -8.08 -1.24
C ILE A 132 7.19 -7.51 -0.81
N TYR A 133 7.30 -6.18 -0.69
CA TYR A 133 8.51 -5.53 -0.19
C TYR A 133 8.86 -5.99 1.23
N SER A 134 7.87 -6.01 2.12
CA SER A 134 8.03 -6.37 3.53
C SER A 134 8.46 -7.84 3.72
N LEU A 135 8.04 -8.76 2.84
CA LEU A 135 8.51 -10.15 2.88
C LEU A 135 10.03 -10.25 2.68
N GLY A 136 10.62 -9.33 1.90
CA GLY A 136 12.06 -9.18 1.81
C GLY A 136 12.68 -8.81 3.15
N ASP A 137 12.08 -7.87 3.89
CA ASP A 137 12.56 -7.49 5.23
C ASP A 137 12.42 -8.63 6.25
N LEU A 138 11.35 -9.43 6.18
CA LEU A 138 11.20 -10.61 7.03
C LEU A 138 12.27 -11.67 6.74
N LYS A 139 12.67 -11.81 5.47
CA LYS A 139 13.77 -12.71 5.09
C LYS A 139 15.09 -12.24 5.68
N GLU A 140 15.42 -10.95 5.53
CA GLU A 140 16.64 -10.37 6.08
C GLU A 140 16.66 -10.42 7.62
N SER A 141 15.53 -10.20 8.29
CA SER A 141 15.47 -10.28 9.75
C SER A 141 15.77 -11.68 10.30
N LYS A 142 15.40 -12.72 9.54
CA LYS A 142 15.74 -14.11 9.90
C LYS A 142 17.23 -14.40 9.69
N ALA A 143 17.83 -13.82 8.66
CA ALA A 143 19.26 -13.91 8.43
C ALA A 143 20.05 -13.19 9.54
N GLU A 144 19.62 -11.99 9.94
CA GLU A 144 20.20 -11.22 11.06
C GLU A 144 20.18 -12.02 12.38
N ALA A 145 19.07 -12.72 12.67
CA ALA A 145 18.93 -13.51 13.89
C ALA A 145 19.72 -14.84 13.91
N ALA A 146 20.30 -15.25 12.77
CA ALA A 146 21.08 -16.48 12.66
C ALA A 146 22.59 -16.27 12.93
N TYR A 147 23.02 -15.03 13.14
CA TYR A 147 24.39 -14.63 13.51
C TYR A 147 24.46 -14.17 14.98
#